data_AF-A0A7Y4JWP8-F1
#
_entry.id   AF-A0A7Y4JWP8-F1
#
_cell.length_a   1.000
_cell.length_b   1.000
_cell.length_c   1.000
_cell.angle_alpha   90.00
_cell.angle_beta   90.00
_cell.angle_gamma   90.00
#
_symmetry.space_group_name_H-M   'P 1'
#
loop_
_entity.id
_entity.type
_entity.pdbx_description
1 polymer ?
#
loop_
_entity_poly.entity_id
_entity_poly.type
_entity_poly.pdbx_seq_one_letter_code
_entity_poly.pdbx_strand_id
1 'polypeptide(L)'
;MASPRRPVEVTPLRIGALARESGVKLSTLRFYERRKLLLPMDRSESGQRLYGPEAAIRVRFIRRSQELGFTLKEVSAVLALTDRRGTPTRDVARFAEAKVQAIDARIDDLRRMRRAIITLMAEGFCPPDTVCPIQASLGAPAPQAKRKPRA
;
A
#
# COMPACT_ATOMS: atom_id res chain seq x y z
N MET A 1 8.38 -37.28 21.12
CA MET A 1 9.19 -36.23 21.78
C MET A 1 9.43 -35.12 20.76
N ALA A 2 8.69 -34.01 20.84
CA ALA A 2 8.86 -32.87 19.93
C ALA A 2 10.02 -32.01 20.45
N SER A 3 11.09 -31.91 19.68
CA SER A 3 12.24 -31.06 19.99
C SER A 3 11.81 -29.59 20.14
N PRO A 4 12.24 -28.86 21.19
CA PRO A 4 11.89 -27.45 21.32
C PRO A 4 12.62 -26.67 20.23
N ARG A 5 11.87 -25.97 19.37
CA ARG A 5 12.45 -25.05 18.39
C ARG A 5 13.29 -24.02 19.16
N ARG A 6 14.59 -23.92 18.84
CA ARG A 6 15.48 -22.87 19.37
C ARG A 6 14.77 -21.51 19.26
N PRO A 7 14.75 -20.68 20.32
CA PRO A 7 14.32 -19.30 20.17
C PRO A 7 15.28 -18.66 19.17
N VAL A 8 14.74 -18.17 18.05
CA VAL A 8 15.49 -17.31 17.15
C VAL A 8 15.86 -16.09 17.98
N GLU A 9 17.15 -15.83 18.20
CA GLU A 9 17.60 -14.57 18.80
C GLU A 9 17.26 -13.45 17.82
N VAL A 10 16.15 -12.79 18.10
CA VAL A 10 15.67 -11.67 17.31
C VAL A 10 16.35 -10.42 17.85
N THR A 11 17.34 -9.88 17.13
CA THR A 11 17.96 -8.61 17.53
C THR A 11 16.95 -7.47 17.35
N PRO A 12 16.49 -6.84 18.44
CA PRO A 12 15.48 -5.80 18.33
C PRO A 12 16.06 -4.52 17.71
N LEU A 13 15.32 -3.94 16.78
CA LEU A 13 15.69 -2.72 16.07
C LEU A 13 15.19 -1.49 16.84
N ARG A 14 16.05 -0.48 16.98
CA ARG A 14 15.60 0.86 17.38
C ARG A 14 14.90 1.55 16.20
N ILE A 15 14.05 2.54 16.50
CA ILE A 15 13.30 3.28 15.47
C ILE A 15 14.18 3.89 14.36
N GLY A 16 15.40 4.32 14.69
CA GLY A 16 16.35 4.85 13.71
C GLY A 16 16.91 3.77 12.77
N ALA A 17 17.23 2.59 13.31
CA ALA A 17 17.66 1.45 12.51
C ALA A 17 16.53 0.97 11.61
N LEU A 18 15.31 0.89 12.14
CA LEU A 18 14.11 0.56 11.38
C LEU A 18 13.87 1.55 10.22
N ALA A 19 14.05 2.85 10.45
CA ALA A 19 13.89 3.88 9.41
C ALA A 19 14.87 3.65 8.24
N ARG A 20 16.14 3.37 8.56
CA ARG A 20 17.17 3.07 7.56
C ARG A 20 16.85 1.80 6.77
N GLU A 21 16.47 0.73 7.46
CA GLU A 21 16.21 -0.58 6.83
C GLU A 21 14.93 -0.58 5.97
N SER A 22 13.92 0.17 6.39
CA SER A 22 12.67 0.30 5.65
C SER A 22 12.68 1.43 4.61
N GLY A 23 13.75 2.23 4.57
CA GLY A 23 13.91 3.33 3.61
C GLY A 23 12.85 4.42 3.77
N VAL A 24 12.41 4.70 4.99
CA VAL A 24 11.42 5.75 5.29
C VAL A 24 11.95 6.74 6.31
N LYS A 25 11.38 7.95 6.31
CA LYS A 25 11.71 8.98 7.31
C LYS A 25 11.21 8.56 8.70
N LEU A 26 11.92 9.00 9.74
CA LEU A 26 11.54 8.76 11.13
C LEU A 26 10.13 9.32 11.46
N SER A 27 9.77 10.45 10.85
CA SER A 27 8.44 11.06 10.96
C SER A 27 7.34 10.13 10.43
N THR A 28 7.62 9.38 9.36
CA THR A 28 6.71 8.39 8.77
C THR A 28 6.49 7.21 9.73
N LEU A 29 7.55 6.69 10.34
CA LEU A 29 7.41 5.63 11.35
C LEU A 29 6.57 6.08 12.55
N ARG A 30 6.89 7.26 13.12
CA ARG A 30 6.10 7.84 14.23
C ARG A 30 4.65 8.06 13.84
N PHE A 31 4.39 8.40 12.58
CA PHE A 31 3.03 8.55 12.07
C PHE A 31 2.29 7.21 11.98
N TYR A 32 2.94 6.15 11.52
CA TYR A 32 2.38 4.80 11.52
C TYR A 32 2.11 4.29 12.95
N GLU A 33 3.00 4.59 13.90
CA GLU A 33 2.76 4.29 15.31
C GLU A 33 1.51 4.99 15.86
N ARG A 34 1.36 6.31 15.61
CA ARG A 34 0.16 7.05 16.05
C ARG A 34 -1.13 6.48 15.48
N ARG A 35 -1.08 5.89 14.29
CA ARG A 35 -2.22 5.22 13.66
C ARG A 35 -2.34 3.74 14.00
N LYS A 36 -1.53 3.23 14.93
CA LYS A 36 -1.48 1.82 15.36
C LYS A 36 -1.21 0.84 14.20
N LEU A 37 -0.61 1.35 13.12
CA LEU A 37 -0.19 0.55 11.97
C LEU A 37 1.19 -0.07 12.18
N LEU A 38 1.95 0.44 13.15
CA LEU A 38 3.24 -0.08 13.57
C LEU A 38 3.24 -0.06 15.09
N LEU A 39 3.57 -1.19 15.71
CA LEU A 39 3.63 -1.31 17.16
C LEU A 39 5.04 -1.73 17.57
N PRO A 40 5.65 -1.08 18.57
CA PRO A 40 6.89 -1.58 19.15
C PRO A 40 6.62 -2.94 19.83
N MET A 41 7.61 -3.82 19.76
CA MET A 41 7.60 -5.09 20.48
C MET A 41 7.80 -4.86 21.98
N ASP A 42 8.73 -3.97 22.32
CA ASP A 42 9.09 -3.67 23.70
C ASP A 42 9.75 -2.27 23.81
N ARG A 43 10.21 -1.93 25.00
CA ARG A 43 11.12 -0.82 25.27
C ARG A 43 12.42 -1.32 25.88
N SER A 44 13.54 -0.70 25.54
CA SER A 44 14.81 -0.92 26.23
C SER A 44 14.75 -0.41 27.67
N GLU A 45 15.72 -0.81 28.49
CA GLU A 45 15.89 -0.29 29.87
C GLU A 45 15.99 1.24 29.92
N SER A 46 16.58 1.85 28.88
CA SER A 46 16.65 3.31 28.70
C SER A 46 15.35 3.94 28.15
N GLY A 47 14.26 3.19 28.05
CA GLY A 47 12.95 3.64 27.58
C GLY A 47 12.79 3.78 26.06
N GLN A 48 13.77 3.34 25.27
CA GLN A 48 13.72 3.45 23.81
C GLN A 48 12.84 2.37 23.19
N ARG A 49 12.05 2.70 22.17
CA ARG A 49 11.19 1.73 21.47
C ARG A 49 12.02 0.72 20.68
N LEU A 50 11.67 -0.55 20.85
CA LEU A 50 12.27 -1.70 20.19
C LEU A 50 11.26 -2.36 19.25
N TYR A 51 11.72 -2.76 18.07
CA TYR A 51 10.90 -3.36 17.02
C TYR A 51 11.50 -4.69 16.58
N GLY A 52 10.65 -5.68 16.32
CA GLY A 52 11.08 -6.91 15.67
C GLY A 52 11.44 -6.71 14.20
N PRO A 53 12.13 -7.67 13.56
CA PRO A 53 12.47 -7.66 12.14
C PRO A 53 11.22 -7.62 11.24
N GLU A 54 10.09 -8.13 11.73
CA GLU A 54 8.79 -8.06 11.04
C GLU A 54 8.33 -6.60 10.85
N ALA A 55 8.79 -5.67 11.68
CA ALA A 55 8.46 -4.25 11.55
C ALA A 55 8.95 -3.68 10.22
N ALA A 56 10.14 -4.07 9.76
CA ALA A 56 10.68 -3.58 8.49
C ALA A 56 9.85 -4.09 7.31
N ILE A 57 9.44 -5.36 7.36
CA ILE A 57 8.53 -5.97 6.38
C ILE A 57 7.19 -5.22 6.37
N ARG A 58 6.62 -4.97 7.54
CA ARG A 58 5.35 -4.25 7.71
C ARG A 58 5.41 -2.82 7.17
N VAL A 59 6.48 -2.09 7.44
CA VAL A 59 6.66 -0.72 6.93
C VAL A 59 6.78 -0.70 5.40
N ARG A 60 7.55 -1.64 4.82
CA ARG A 60 7.64 -1.79 3.35
C ARG A 60 6.28 -2.11 2.74
N PHE A 61 5.51 -2.99 3.36
CA PHE A 61 4.13 -3.29 2.94
C PHE A 61 3.25 -2.03 2.94
N ILE A 62 3.19 -1.29 4.06
CA ILE A 62 2.37 -0.08 4.17
C ILE A 62 2.73 0.91 3.06
N ARG A 63 4.03 1.18 2.87
CA ARG A 63 4.51 2.10 1.84
C ARG A 63 4.10 1.64 0.44
N ARG A 64 4.35 0.37 0.11
CA ARG A 64 4.05 -0.15 -1.23
C ARG A 64 2.56 -0.14 -1.52
N SER A 65 1.72 -0.44 -0.53
CA SER A 65 0.27 -0.33 -0.69
C SER A 65 -0.17 1.11 -0.98
N GLN A 66 0.41 2.10 -0.30
CA GLN A 66 0.09 3.51 -0.59
C GLN A 66 0.52 3.94 -2.01
N GLU A 67 1.69 3.49 -2.48
CA GLU A 67 2.15 3.72 -3.85
C GLU A 67 1.21 3.12 -4.90
N LEU A 68 0.51 2.04 -4.55
CA LEU A 68 -0.50 1.37 -5.38
C LEU A 68 -1.92 1.93 -5.17
N GLY A 69 -2.07 3.05 -4.46
CA GLY A 69 -3.35 3.74 -4.29
C GLY A 69 -4.24 3.21 -3.16
N PHE A 70 -3.70 2.41 -2.23
CA PHE A 70 -4.44 2.05 -1.03
C PHE A 70 -4.42 3.20 -0.02
N THR A 71 -5.58 3.47 0.57
CA THR A 71 -5.66 4.37 1.72
C THR A 71 -5.13 3.67 2.97
N LEU A 72 -4.67 4.42 3.96
CA LEU A 72 -4.17 3.83 5.21
C LEU A 72 -5.25 3.05 5.99
N LYS A 73 -6.53 3.38 5.81
CA LYS A 73 -7.65 2.62 6.40
C LYS A 73 -7.73 1.22 5.79
N GLU A 74 -7.54 1.13 4.47
CA GLU A 74 -7.53 -0.13 3.73
C GLU A 74 -6.30 -0.95 4.08
N VAL A 75 -5.12 -0.32 4.16
CA VAL A 75 -3.90 -0.97 4.63
C VAL A 75 -4.09 -1.55 6.04
N SER A 76 -4.73 -0.81 6.95
CA SER A 76 -5.05 -1.31 8.29
C SER A 76 -5.95 -2.54 8.26
N ALA A 77 -6.95 -2.57 7.36
CA ALA A 77 -7.85 -3.70 7.22
C ALA A 77 -7.11 -4.93 6.72
N VAL A 78 -6.20 -4.76 5.75
CA VAL A 78 -5.35 -5.86 5.25
C VAL A 78 -4.40 -6.38 6.34
N LEU A 79 -3.75 -5.48 7.08
CA LEU A 79 -2.87 -5.86 8.18
C LEU A 79 -3.60 -6.64 9.28
N ALA A 80 -4.85 -6.27 9.58
CA ALA A 80 -5.65 -7.00 10.56
C ALA A 80 -5.91 -8.46 10.17
N LEU A 81 -5.88 -8.78 8.88
CA LEU A 81 -6.05 -10.15 8.35
C LEU A 81 -4.77 -10.95 8.38
N THR A 82 -3.62 -10.30 8.23
CA THR A 82 -2.33 -10.99 8.33
C THR A 82 -1.94 -11.20 9.78
N ASP A 83 -2.31 -10.27 10.66
CA ASP A 83 -1.99 -10.32 12.09
C ASP A 83 -2.85 -11.34 12.84
N ARG A 84 -4.12 -11.47 12.46
CA ARG A 84 -4.99 -12.53 12.96
C ARG A 84 -4.78 -13.73 12.05
N ARG A 85 -4.32 -14.86 12.59
CA ARG A 85 -4.46 -16.18 11.92
C ARG A 85 -5.94 -16.61 11.86
N GLY A 86 -6.83 -15.68 11.52
CA GLY A 86 -8.27 -15.84 11.52
C GLY A 86 -8.78 -15.97 10.09
N THR A 87 -9.88 -16.68 9.95
CA THR A 87 -10.59 -16.86 8.69
C THR A 87 -10.99 -15.50 8.10
N PRO A 88 -10.76 -15.25 6.80
CA PRO A 88 -11.18 -14.01 6.16
C PRO A 88 -12.70 -13.85 6.33
N THR A 89 -13.10 -12.74 6.93
CA THR A 89 -14.53 -12.42 7.08
C THR A 89 -15.14 -12.06 5.73
N ARG A 90 -16.46 -12.15 5.60
CA ARG A 90 -17.16 -11.77 4.36
C ARG A 90 -16.85 -10.33 3.91
N ASP A 91 -16.65 -9.44 4.86
CA ASP A 91 -16.30 -8.04 4.61
C ASP A 91 -14.93 -7.87 3.96
N VAL A 92 -13.99 -8.75 4.30
CA VAL A 92 -12.64 -8.77 3.75
C VAL A 92 -12.66 -9.23 2.31
N ALA A 93 -13.37 -10.33 2.02
CA ALA A 93 -13.52 -10.83 0.66
C ALA A 93 -14.12 -9.75 -0.25
N ARG A 94 -15.18 -9.10 0.21
CA ARG A 94 -15.81 -7.97 -0.51
C ARG A 94 -14.86 -6.78 -0.69
N PHE A 95 -14.08 -6.44 0.32
CA PHE A 95 -13.08 -5.38 0.23
C PHE A 95 -12.00 -5.72 -0.81
N ALA A 96 -11.48 -6.94 -0.79
CA ALA A 96 -10.48 -7.41 -1.73
C ALA A 96 -11.02 -7.40 -3.17
N GLU A 97 -12.25 -7.88 -3.38
CA GLU A 97 -12.91 -7.86 -4.68
C GLU A 97 -13.07 -6.43 -5.23
N ALA A 98 -13.58 -5.50 -4.42
CA ALA A 98 -13.69 -4.09 -4.82
C ALA A 98 -12.33 -3.46 -5.14
N LYS A 99 -11.27 -3.88 -4.43
CA LYS A 99 -9.91 -3.40 -4.67
C LYS A 99 -9.32 -3.96 -5.96
N VAL A 100 -9.55 -5.23 -6.26
CA VAL A 100 -9.16 -5.84 -7.54
C VAL A 100 -9.82 -5.07 -8.69
N GLN A 101 -11.12 -4.83 -8.63
CA GLN A 101 -11.83 -4.03 -9.65
C GLN A 101 -11.24 -2.63 -9.83
N ALA A 102 -10.88 -1.95 -8.74
CA ALA A 102 -10.25 -0.64 -8.80
C ALA A 102 -8.83 -0.69 -9.41
N ILE A 103 -8.06 -1.74 -9.11
CA ILE A 103 -6.73 -1.97 -9.69
C ILE A 103 -6.85 -2.23 -11.21
N ASP A 104 -7.79 -3.08 -11.63
CA ASP A 104 -8.00 -3.40 -13.04
C ASP A 104 -8.42 -2.16 -13.84
N ALA A 105 -9.34 -1.35 -13.31
CA ALA A 105 -9.71 -0.07 -13.92
C ALA A 105 -8.49 0.86 -14.08
N ARG A 106 -7.62 0.92 -13.06
CA ARG A 106 -6.39 1.74 -13.11
C ARG A 106 -5.39 1.20 -14.13
N ILE A 107 -5.26 -0.13 -14.26
CA ILE A 107 -4.41 -0.77 -15.26
C ILE A 107 -4.92 -0.41 -16.67
N ASP A 108 -6.23 -0.44 -16.89
CA ASP A 108 -6.81 -0.11 -18.19
C ASP A 108 -6.62 1.36 -18.56
N ASP A 109 -6.75 2.28 -17.59
CA ASP A 109 -6.39 3.70 -17.77
C ASP A 109 -4.91 3.86 -18.17
N LEU A 110 -4.01 3.21 -17.43
CA LEU A 110 -2.57 3.28 -17.70
C LEU A 110 -2.20 2.66 -19.05
N ARG A 111 -2.88 1.59 -19.47
CA ARG A 111 -2.73 0.99 -20.81
C ARG A 111 -3.23 1.93 -21.91
N ARG A 112 -4.38 2.60 -21.71
CA ARG A 112 -4.87 3.63 -22.63
C ARG A 112 -3.85 4.76 -22.78
N MET A 113 -3.36 5.30 -21.67
CA MET A 113 -2.35 6.35 -21.67
C MET A 113 -1.06 5.91 -22.36
N ARG A 114 -0.56 4.71 -22.08
CA ARG A 114 0.64 4.16 -22.72
C ARG A 114 0.48 4.11 -24.24
N ARG A 115 -0.67 3.64 -24.73
CA ARG A 115 -0.96 3.60 -26.18
C ARG A 115 -0.94 5.01 -26.78
N ALA A 116 -1.61 5.97 -26.14
CA ALA A 116 -1.63 7.36 -26.61
C ALA A 116 -0.24 7.99 -26.68
N ILE A 117 0.62 7.72 -25.68
CA ILE A 117 2.01 8.20 -25.69
C ILE A 117 2.80 7.55 -26.83
N ILE A 118 2.64 6.25 -27.07
CA ILE A 118 3.31 5.56 -28.19
C ILE A 118 2.87 6.15 -29.53
N THR A 119 1.58 6.40 -29.71
CA THR A 119 1.05 7.07 -30.92
C THR A 119 1.68 8.44 -31.09
N LEU A 120 1.72 9.27 -30.04
CA LEU A 120 2.35 10.59 -30.10
C LEU A 120 3.84 10.51 -30.45
N MET A 121 4.57 9.54 -29.90
CA MET A 121 5.99 9.34 -30.22
C MET A 121 6.20 8.94 -31.68
N ALA A 122 5.27 8.17 -32.27
CA ALA A 122 5.34 7.75 -33.66
C ALA A 122 4.98 8.90 -34.63
N GLU A 123 3.97 9.70 -34.29
CA GLU A 123 3.48 10.80 -35.13
C GLU A 123 4.29 12.09 -34.96
N GLY A 124 4.96 12.28 -33.82
CA GLY A 124 5.85 13.42 -33.53
C GLY A 124 5.13 14.73 -33.17
N PHE A 125 3.82 14.82 -33.36
CA PHE A 125 2.99 15.95 -32.96
C PHE A 125 1.55 15.50 -32.67
N CYS A 126 0.81 16.27 -31.87
CA CYS A 126 -0.64 16.06 -31.78
C CYS A 126 -1.30 16.76 -32.99
N PRO A 127 -2.15 16.07 -33.78
CA PRO A 127 -2.80 16.68 -34.93
C PRO A 127 -3.56 17.95 -34.52
N PRO A 128 -3.37 19.10 -35.20
CA PRO A 128 -3.99 20.37 -34.82
C PRO A 128 -5.53 20.35 -34.92
N ASP A 129 -6.07 19.44 -35.74
CA ASP A 129 -7.51 19.41 -36.08
C ASP A 129 -8.30 18.31 -35.33
N THR A 130 -7.64 17.56 -34.45
CA THR A 130 -8.24 16.43 -33.72
C THR A 130 -7.98 16.55 -32.22
N VAL A 131 -8.90 16.03 -31.40
CA VAL A 131 -8.65 15.90 -29.95
C VAL A 131 -7.39 15.08 -29.74
N CYS A 132 -6.40 15.67 -29.05
CA CYS A 132 -5.11 15.03 -28.83
C CYS A 132 -5.30 13.64 -28.21
N PRO A 133 -4.72 12.55 -28.76
CA PRO A 133 -4.97 11.18 -28.29
C PRO A 133 -4.73 10.97 -26.78
N ILE A 134 -3.84 11.76 -26.18
CA ILE A 134 -3.59 11.77 -24.73
C ILE A 134 -4.78 12.37 -23.97
N GLN A 135 -5.35 13.48 -24.46
CA GLN A 135 -6.53 14.11 -23.87
C GLN A 135 -7.77 13.23 -24.04
N ALA A 136 -7.96 12.61 -25.20
CA ALA A 136 -9.06 11.67 -25.44
C ALA A 136 -8.96 10.42 -24.54
N SER A 137 -7.74 9.94 -24.27
CA SER A 137 -7.51 8.74 -23.45
C SER A 137 -7.79 8.94 -21.96
N LEU A 138 -7.70 10.17 -21.45
CA LEU A 138 -7.94 10.50 -20.03
C LEU A 138 -9.21 11.31 -19.79
N GLY A 139 -9.78 11.92 -20.83
CA GLY A 139 -11.01 12.71 -20.77
C GLY A 139 -12.28 11.87 -20.75
N ALA A 140 -12.20 10.58 -21.10
CA ALA A 140 -13.32 9.66 -20.93
C ALA A 140 -13.55 9.43 -19.42
N PRO A 141 -14.75 9.73 -18.88
CA PRO A 141 -14.99 9.59 -17.44
C PRO A 141 -14.82 8.12 -17.03
N ALA A 142 -13.95 7.87 -16.05
CA ALA A 142 -13.88 6.57 -15.39
C ALA A 142 -15.27 6.20 -14.84
N PRO A 143 -15.70 4.93 -14.94
CA PRO A 143 -16.96 4.50 -14.34
C PRO A 143 -16.90 4.75 -12.83
N GLN A 144 -17.67 5.73 -12.37
CA GLN A 144 -17.64 6.17 -10.98
C GLN A 144 -18.12 5.03 -10.08
N ALA A 145 -17.25 4.54 -9.21
CA ALA A 145 -17.64 3.67 -8.10
C ALA A 145 -18.56 4.49 -7.18
N LYS A 146 -19.85 4.13 -7.20
CA LYS A 146 -20.94 4.82 -6.48
C LYS A 146 -20.54 5.14 -5.04
N ARG A 147 -20.35 6.43 -4.73
CA ARG A 147 -20.25 6.92 -3.34
C ARG A 147 -21.60 6.66 -2.67
N LYS A 148 -21.62 5.82 -1.63
CA LYS A 148 -22.80 5.64 -0.76
C LYS A 148 -23.17 6.99 -0.13
N PRO A 149 -24.46 7.39 -0.15
CA PRO A 149 -24.90 8.60 0.53
C PRO A 149 -24.72 8.42 2.04
N ARG A 150 -24.30 9.52 2.68
CA ARG A 150 -24.21 9.63 4.14
C ARG A 150 -25.65 9.85 4.63
N ALA A 151 -26.24 8.81 5.22
CA ALA A 151 -27.43 8.92 6.06
C ALA A 151 -27.01 9.35 7.47
#